data_AF-A0A355IAV8-F1
#
_entry.id   AF-A0A355IAV8-F1
#
_cell.length_a   1.000
_cell.length_b   1.000
_cell.length_c   1.000
_cell.angle_alpha   90.00
_cell.angle_beta   90.00
_cell.angle_gamma   90.00
#
_symmetry.space_group_name_H-M   'P 1'
#
loop_
_entity.id
_entity.type
_entity.pdbx_description
1 polymer ?
#
loop_
_entity_poly.entity_id
_entity_poly.type
_entity_poly.pdbx_seq_one_letter_code
_entity_poly.pdbx_strand_id
1 'polypeptide(L)'
;DFPTQLQVLEVTGDQLVDVLMQEWDSATQQAGEGMDPLARLMAEYRALKNSRRILGKYSFIDKKVYIVTENMLELLPKMKLTGNWQTETVDAILAHELTHANDDFRFGTGKYYAALQDNEQALAYRAVTEGNAVYTASEICRRLGYQDRSLQLAATHEPEDPNGLLASGNYPEELLMYFQYSYGERFMRRLYEEGGVELAAKAFLQAPQYTSQIYRPEQYLSPVPVLPDMDTLLLQTDNFLPEGTWERETFSASELMIRLGFSRLGNESTERYLQSYLTGRTRLFSSSTDDGSDPRRMLVTAFYYLDPVNAADFLDGEEQLMLAQWSDIAVRENSAFQKVRRLEPAIGTRCIWSEANYHDDAGVVTNDQQIFLQCGNLVFEVAMFNMNLTDNDIISLLKLLAA
;
A
#
# COMPACT_ATOMS: atom_id res chain seq x y z
N ASP A 1 -1.09 34.29 -9.74
CA ASP A 1 -0.55 34.91 -8.52
C ASP A 1 -0.61 33.93 -7.37
N PHE A 2 0.54 33.41 -6.95
CA PHE A 2 0.68 32.62 -5.73
C PHE A 2 0.27 33.49 -4.53
N PRO A 3 -0.38 32.97 -3.47
CA PRO A 3 -0.89 33.79 -2.38
C PRO A 3 0.24 34.66 -1.79
N THR A 4 0.03 35.98 -1.80
CA THR A 4 1.03 36.98 -1.40
C THR A 4 1.40 36.94 0.09
N GLN A 5 0.72 36.13 0.91
CA GLN A 5 1.00 35.96 2.33
C GLN A 5 0.74 34.51 2.78
N LEU A 6 1.64 33.58 2.44
CA LEU A 6 1.70 32.30 3.12
C LEU A 6 2.36 32.52 4.50
N GLN A 7 1.73 32.03 5.57
CA GLN A 7 2.28 32.11 6.92
C GLN A 7 3.10 30.86 7.23
N VAL A 8 4.31 31.06 7.74
CA VAL A 8 5.18 30.01 8.28
C VAL A 8 5.23 30.17 9.80
N LEU A 9 4.87 29.13 10.53
CA LEU A 9 4.79 29.13 11.99
C LEU A 9 5.68 28.03 12.56
N GLU A 10 6.46 28.37 13.59
CA GLU A 10 7.14 27.38 14.41
C GLU A 10 6.18 26.87 15.49
N VAL A 11 6.11 25.54 15.65
CA VAL A 11 5.20 24.87 16.59
C VAL A 11 5.86 23.67 17.28
N THR A 12 5.30 23.24 18.41
CA THR A 12 5.62 21.94 19.02
C THR A 12 4.81 20.81 18.38
N GLY A 13 5.23 19.57 18.57
CA GLY A 13 4.50 18.38 18.18
C GLY A 13 3.12 18.31 18.83
N ASP A 14 2.99 18.73 20.10
CA ASP A 14 1.68 18.81 20.77
C ASP A 14 0.74 19.80 20.06
N GLN A 15 1.24 20.96 19.63
CA GLN A 15 0.45 21.93 18.86
C GLN A 15 0.10 21.41 17.46
N LEU A 16 0.98 20.59 16.86
CA LEU A 16 0.74 19.97 15.56
C LEU A 16 -0.38 18.92 15.61
N VAL A 17 -0.63 18.27 16.76
CA VAL A 17 -1.75 17.32 16.92
C VAL A 17 -3.08 18.00 16.57
N ASP A 18 -3.31 19.23 17.04
CA ASP A 18 -4.55 19.96 16.77
C ASP A 18 -4.76 20.20 15.27
N VAL A 19 -3.69 20.51 14.54
CA VAL A 19 -3.72 20.72 13.08
C VAL A 19 -4.07 19.40 12.37
N LEU A 20 -3.43 18.29 12.76
CA LEU A 20 -3.70 16.97 12.19
C LEU A 20 -5.13 16.51 12.47
N MET A 21 -5.65 16.79 13.66
CA MET A 21 -7.03 16.43 14.03
C MET A 21 -8.06 17.28 13.28
N GLN A 22 -7.79 18.56 13.01
CA GLN A 22 -8.66 19.40 12.18
C GLN A 22 -8.80 18.88 10.74
N GLU A 23 -7.70 18.40 10.15
CA GLU A 23 -7.73 17.77 8.83
C GLU A 23 -8.56 16.48 8.83
N TRP A 24 -8.35 15.64 9.84
CA TRP A 24 -9.14 14.41 10.01
C TRP A 24 -10.63 14.71 10.21
N ASP A 25 -10.97 15.66 11.07
CA ASP A 25 -12.36 16.08 11.31
C ASP A 25 -13.03 16.60 10.04
N SER A 26 -12.30 17.37 9.22
CA SER A 26 -12.82 17.85 7.93
C SER A 26 -13.09 16.69 6.97
N ALA A 27 -12.20 15.70 6.90
CA ALA A 27 -12.39 14.52 6.06
C ALA A 27 -13.59 13.68 6.52
N THR A 28 -13.72 13.43 7.83
CA THR A 28 -14.85 12.68 8.40
C THR A 28 -16.19 13.39 8.18
N GLN A 29 -16.24 14.72 8.33
CA GLN A 29 -17.45 15.50 8.02
C GLN A 29 -17.85 15.41 6.55
N GLN A 30 -16.88 15.39 5.63
CA GLN A 30 -17.15 15.24 4.19
C GLN A 30 -17.67 13.84 3.84
N ALA A 31 -17.20 12.80 4.54
CA ALA A 31 -17.67 11.42 4.37
C ALA A 31 -19.12 11.21 4.87
N GLY A 32 -19.66 12.13 5.68
CA GLY A 32 -21.02 12.02 6.22
C GLY A 32 -21.20 10.90 7.25
N GLU A 33 -20.10 10.36 7.77
CA GLU A 33 -20.11 9.29 8.75
C GLU A 33 -20.34 9.83 10.16
N GLY A 34 -21.15 9.11 10.96
CA GLY A 34 -21.24 9.35 12.39
C GLY A 34 -19.91 9.03 13.06
N MET A 35 -19.44 9.87 13.98
CA MET A 35 -18.13 9.72 14.59
C MET A 35 -18.08 8.47 15.49
N ASP A 36 -17.50 7.38 14.98
CA ASP A 36 -17.17 6.19 15.76
C ASP A 36 -16.09 6.54 16.81
N PRO A 37 -16.35 6.33 18.12
CA PRO A 37 -15.37 6.59 19.16
C PRO A 37 -14.05 5.84 18.97
N LEU A 38 -14.06 4.62 18.41
CA LEU A 38 -12.84 3.87 18.17
C LEU A 38 -12.04 4.48 17.01
N ALA A 39 -12.70 4.85 15.91
CA ALA A 39 -12.08 5.57 14.81
C ALA A 39 -11.43 6.90 15.26
N ARG A 40 -12.12 7.67 16.11
CA ARG A 40 -11.58 8.91 16.69
C ARG A 40 -10.33 8.65 17.53
N LEU A 41 -10.37 7.65 18.42
CA LEU A 41 -9.21 7.28 19.25
C LEU A 41 -8.01 6.84 18.39
N MET A 42 -8.25 6.06 17.33
CA MET A 42 -7.21 5.67 16.38
C MET A 42 -6.64 6.88 15.64
N ALA A 43 -7.47 7.86 15.26
CA ALA A 43 -7.03 9.09 14.63
C ALA A 43 -6.16 9.93 15.57
N GLU A 44 -6.56 10.10 16.83
CA GLU A 44 -5.78 10.82 17.86
C GLU A 44 -4.44 10.14 18.12
N TYR A 45 -4.42 8.81 18.23
CA TYR A 45 -3.19 8.05 18.36
C TYR A 45 -2.25 8.27 17.16
N ARG A 46 -2.78 8.21 15.93
CA ARG A 46 -2.00 8.47 14.71
C ARG A 46 -1.50 9.90 14.65
N ALA A 47 -2.31 10.89 15.05
CA ALA A 47 -1.92 12.29 15.08
C ALA A 47 -0.77 12.53 16.06
N LEU A 48 -0.88 11.98 17.27
CA LEU A 48 0.19 12.05 18.29
C LEU A 48 1.47 11.34 17.83
N LYS A 49 1.34 10.18 17.20
CA LYS A 49 2.49 9.42 16.68
C LYS A 49 3.19 10.21 15.55
N ASN A 50 2.41 10.81 14.65
CA ASN A 50 2.90 11.62 13.53
C ASN A 50 3.51 12.94 13.96
N SER A 51 2.92 13.61 14.95
CA SER A 51 3.38 14.92 15.37
C SER A 51 4.79 14.92 15.97
N ARG A 52 5.29 13.75 16.40
CA ARG A 52 6.64 13.54 16.96
C ARG A 52 7.71 13.19 15.93
N ARG A 53 7.35 13.05 14.65
CA ARG A 53 8.30 12.70 13.57
C ARG A 53 8.29 13.70 12.43
N ILE A 54 7.17 14.38 12.20
CA ILE A 54 7.01 15.34 11.11
C ILE A 54 7.92 16.54 11.38
N LEU A 55 8.73 16.92 10.40
CA LEU A 55 9.64 18.07 10.51
C LEU A 55 8.98 19.38 10.05
N GLY A 56 8.07 19.28 9.09
CA GLY A 56 7.27 20.38 8.58
C GLY A 56 5.93 19.86 8.06
N LYS A 57 4.93 20.74 8.02
CA LYS A 57 3.61 20.42 7.47
C LYS A 57 2.96 21.65 6.85
N TYR A 58 2.57 21.53 5.59
CA TYR A 58 1.53 22.35 5.01
C TYR A 58 0.14 21.82 5.41
N SER A 59 -0.71 22.71 5.91
CA SER A 59 -2.10 22.45 6.22
C SER A 59 -3.00 22.92 5.09
N PHE A 60 -3.76 22.01 4.49
CA PHE A 60 -4.72 22.37 3.44
C PHE A 60 -6.01 22.98 4.00
N ILE A 61 -6.21 22.97 5.33
CA ILE A 61 -7.40 23.55 5.97
C ILE A 61 -7.24 25.05 6.13
N ASP A 62 -6.17 25.48 6.78
CA ASP A 62 -5.92 26.88 7.10
C ASP A 62 -4.82 27.53 6.25
N LYS A 63 -4.25 26.77 5.29
CA LYS A 63 -3.29 27.22 4.29
C LYS A 63 -2.01 27.79 4.89
N LYS A 64 -1.55 27.22 6.01
CA LYS A 64 -0.31 27.60 6.70
C LYS A 64 0.75 26.50 6.59
N VAL A 65 2.00 26.91 6.73
CA VAL A 65 3.15 26.02 6.89
C VAL A 65 3.57 26.01 8.35
N TYR A 66 3.74 24.83 8.91
CA TYR A 66 4.19 24.57 10.26
C TYR A 66 5.56 23.93 10.22
N ILE A 67 6.49 24.40 11.06
CA ILE A 67 7.82 23.81 11.23
C ILE A 67 7.92 23.31 12.67
N VAL A 68 8.30 22.04 12.84
CA VAL A 68 8.41 21.40 14.15
C VAL A 68 9.88 21.33 14.54
N THR A 69 10.39 22.45 15.06
CA THR A 69 11.81 22.59 15.39
C THR A 69 12.29 21.56 16.41
N GLU A 70 11.45 21.16 17.36
CA GLU A 70 11.82 20.14 18.36
C GLU A 70 12.14 18.79 17.73
N ASN A 71 11.32 18.30 16.79
CA ASN A 71 11.55 17.03 16.09
C ASN A 71 12.82 17.09 15.26
N MET A 72 13.04 18.24 14.62
CA MET A 72 14.29 18.50 13.91
C MET A 72 15.46 18.36 14.88
N LEU A 73 15.48 19.11 15.99
CA LEU A 73 16.58 19.06 16.98
C LEU A 73 16.83 17.66 17.56
N GLU A 74 15.80 16.80 17.63
CA GLU A 74 15.94 15.40 18.04
C GLU A 74 16.49 14.48 16.94
N LEU A 75 16.11 14.71 15.68
CA LEU A 75 16.54 13.91 14.52
C LEU A 75 18.00 14.19 14.17
N LEU A 76 18.37 15.46 14.12
CA LEU A 76 19.63 15.92 13.52
C LEU A 76 20.89 15.30 14.15
N PRO A 77 21.03 15.14 15.47
CA PRO A 77 22.20 14.49 16.06
C PRO A 77 22.37 13.02 15.65
N LYS A 78 21.28 12.37 15.22
CA LYS A 78 21.29 10.98 14.74
C LYS A 78 21.74 10.90 13.29
N MET A 79 21.57 11.98 12.52
CA MET A 79 22.01 12.04 11.14
C MET A 79 23.53 12.33 11.10
N LYS A 80 24.29 11.42 10.50
CA LYS A 80 25.76 11.56 10.34
C LYS A 80 26.10 12.53 9.19
N LEU A 81 25.57 13.75 9.25
CA LEU A 81 25.71 14.75 8.20
C LEU A 81 26.89 15.71 8.47
N THR A 82 27.48 16.23 7.40
CA THR A 82 28.54 17.25 7.44
C THR A 82 28.02 18.59 6.87
N GLY A 83 28.73 19.71 7.10
CA GLY A 83 28.37 21.04 6.58
C GLY A 83 27.53 21.90 7.54
N ASN A 84 26.91 22.98 7.02
CA ASN A 84 25.99 23.84 7.78
C ASN A 84 24.58 23.23 7.77
N TRP A 85 24.50 21.99 8.24
CA TRP A 85 23.36 21.11 8.04
C TRP A 85 22.06 21.65 8.67
N GLN A 86 22.15 22.53 9.67
CA GLN A 86 20.99 23.14 10.33
C GLN A 86 20.23 24.04 9.37
N THR A 87 20.94 24.99 8.74
CA THR A 87 20.34 25.92 7.77
C THR A 87 19.88 25.17 6.54
N GLU A 88 20.73 24.27 6.02
CA GLU A 88 20.44 23.50 4.81
C GLU A 88 19.23 22.58 4.98
N THR A 89 19.04 21.98 6.17
CA THR A 89 17.87 21.15 6.49
C THR A 89 16.59 21.97 6.59
N VAL A 90 16.64 23.13 7.26
CA VAL A 90 15.47 24.04 7.36
C VAL A 90 15.05 24.52 5.97
N ASP A 91 16.00 24.94 5.14
CA ASP A 91 15.71 25.37 3.77
C ASP A 91 15.11 24.22 2.93
N ALA A 92 15.59 22.98 3.11
CA ALA A 92 15.02 21.81 2.44
C ALA A 92 13.57 21.54 2.88
N ILE A 93 13.29 21.61 4.18
CA ILE A 93 11.92 21.44 4.73
C ILE A 93 11.00 22.56 4.21
N LEU A 94 11.46 23.81 4.24
CA LEU A 94 10.69 24.94 3.71
C LEU A 94 10.40 24.76 2.22
N ALA A 95 11.39 24.34 1.42
CA ALA A 95 11.18 24.07 0.01
C ALA A 95 10.14 22.95 -0.22
N HIS A 96 10.14 21.91 0.62
CA HIS A 96 9.15 20.83 0.59
C HIS A 96 7.74 21.35 0.88
N GLU A 97 7.55 22.03 2.02
CA GLU A 97 6.22 22.51 2.43
C GLU A 97 5.67 23.63 1.54
N LEU A 98 6.55 24.49 1.01
CA LEU A 98 6.16 25.51 0.03
C LEU A 98 5.72 24.89 -1.29
N THR A 99 6.27 23.74 -1.66
CA THR A 99 5.82 22.99 -2.83
C THR A 99 4.41 22.45 -2.62
N HIS A 100 4.11 21.87 -1.44
CA HIS A 100 2.75 21.48 -1.07
C HIS A 100 1.75 22.63 -1.15
N ALA A 101 2.13 23.80 -0.63
CA ALA A 101 1.30 25.00 -0.72
C ALA A 101 1.03 25.44 -2.17
N ASN A 102 2.04 25.33 -3.04
CA ASN A 102 1.93 25.63 -4.46
C ASN A 102 1.05 24.64 -5.21
N ASP A 103 1.24 23.36 -4.95
CA ASP A 103 0.47 22.32 -5.61
C ASP A 103 -1.01 22.42 -5.21
N ASP A 104 -1.30 22.63 -3.92
CA ASP A 104 -2.67 22.84 -3.45
C ASP A 104 -3.29 24.11 -4.06
N PHE A 105 -2.54 25.21 -4.17
CA PHE A 105 -3.03 26.42 -4.82
C PHE A 105 -3.36 26.20 -6.32
N ARG A 106 -2.50 25.46 -7.03
CA ARG A 106 -2.64 25.27 -8.49
C ARG A 106 -3.64 24.18 -8.86
N PHE A 107 -3.71 23.11 -8.08
CA PHE A 107 -4.43 21.89 -8.43
C PHE A 107 -5.53 21.53 -7.42
N GLY A 108 -5.61 22.21 -6.27
CA GLY A 108 -6.59 21.91 -5.23
C GLY A 108 -6.35 20.56 -4.57
N THR A 109 -5.09 20.21 -4.30
CA THR A 109 -4.66 18.87 -3.89
C THR A 109 -5.36 18.38 -2.62
N GLY A 110 -5.58 19.24 -1.62
CA GLY A 110 -6.29 18.87 -0.40
C GLY A 110 -7.75 18.52 -0.65
N LYS A 111 -8.42 19.30 -1.52
CA LYS A 111 -9.82 19.03 -1.92
C LYS A 111 -9.93 17.75 -2.75
N TYR A 112 -9.01 17.53 -3.68
CA TYR A 112 -8.99 16.33 -4.50
C TYR A 112 -8.78 15.08 -3.61
N TYR A 113 -7.80 15.14 -2.70
CA TYR A 113 -7.50 14.04 -1.79
C TYR A 113 -8.70 13.63 -0.94
N ALA A 114 -9.42 14.60 -0.36
CA ALA A 114 -10.60 14.34 0.46
C ALA A 114 -11.80 13.74 -0.32
N ALA A 115 -11.82 13.88 -1.65
CA ALA A 115 -12.85 13.32 -2.51
C ALA A 115 -12.57 11.88 -2.97
N LEU A 116 -11.32 11.38 -2.82
CA LEU A 116 -10.96 10.03 -3.23
C LEU A 116 -11.57 8.99 -2.30
N GLN A 117 -12.24 8.00 -2.88
CA GLN A 117 -12.87 6.89 -2.14
C GLN A 117 -12.08 5.58 -2.28
N ASP A 118 -11.29 5.43 -3.33
CA ASP A 118 -10.43 4.25 -3.55
C ASP A 118 -9.10 4.43 -2.82
N ASN A 119 -8.81 3.53 -1.88
CA ASN A 119 -7.60 3.58 -1.05
C ASN A 119 -6.30 3.46 -1.88
N GLU A 120 -6.32 2.71 -2.98
CA GLU A 120 -5.13 2.55 -3.83
C GLU A 120 -4.85 3.83 -4.60
N GLN A 121 -5.88 4.40 -5.23
CA GLN A 121 -5.78 5.68 -5.93
C GLN A 121 -5.38 6.81 -4.97
N ALA A 122 -5.93 6.84 -3.76
CA ALA A 122 -5.56 7.80 -2.73
C ALA A 122 -4.08 7.68 -2.34
N LEU A 123 -3.56 6.44 -2.23
CA LEU A 123 -2.16 6.19 -1.94
C LEU A 123 -1.25 6.59 -3.11
N ALA A 124 -1.62 6.27 -4.34
CA ALA A 124 -0.88 6.67 -5.53
C ALA A 124 -0.83 8.19 -5.69
N TYR A 125 -1.95 8.88 -5.44
CA TYR A 125 -1.99 10.34 -5.47
C TYR A 125 -1.13 10.99 -4.38
N ARG A 126 -1.08 10.42 -3.17
CA ARG A 126 -0.14 10.88 -2.13
C ARG A 126 1.32 10.77 -2.56
N ALA A 127 1.68 9.71 -3.30
CA ALA A 127 3.04 9.59 -3.83
C ALA A 127 3.35 10.65 -4.91
N VAL A 128 2.35 11.10 -5.68
CA VAL A 128 2.52 12.25 -6.60
C VAL A 128 2.80 13.54 -5.81
N THR A 129 2.00 13.83 -4.78
CA THR A 129 2.13 15.08 -4.01
C THR A 129 3.44 15.12 -3.21
N GLU A 130 3.74 14.07 -2.44
CA GLU A 130 5.00 14.00 -1.69
C GLU A 130 6.20 13.91 -2.63
N GLY A 131 6.10 13.12 -3.70
CA GLY A 131 7.15 12.99 -4.70
C GLY A 131 7.52 14.31 -5.37
N ASN A 132 6.53 15.15 -5.69
CA ASN A 132 6.79 16.45 -6.29
C ASN A 132 7.47 17.41 -5.30
N ALA A 133 7.07 17.36 -4.03
CA ALA A 133 7.68 18.13 -2.96
C ALA A 133 9.15 17.73 -2.73
N VAL A 134 9.45 16.43 -2.67
CA VAL A 134 10.83 15.93 -2.54
C VAL A 134 11.66 16.30 -3.78
N TYR A 135 11.13 16.09 -4.99
CA TYR A 135 11.84 16.43 -6.24
C TYR A 135 12.17 17.93 -6.31
N THR A 136 11.18 18.78 -6.06
CA THR A 136 11.33 20.24 -6.13
C THR A 136 12.28 20.76 -5.06
N ALA A 137 12.16 20.26 -3.82
CA ALA A 137 13.08 20.59 -2.74
C ALA A 137 14.51 20.14 -3.07
N SER A 138 14.70 18.93 -3.63
CA SER A 138 16.01 18.46 -4.06
C SER A 138 16.62 19.36 -5.13
N GLU A 139 15.84 19.81 -6.12
CA GLU A 139 16.33 20.70 -7.17
C GLU A 139 16.72 22.08 -6.61
N ILE A 140 15.95 22.61 -5.66
CA ILE A 140 16.30 23.84 -4.94
C ILE A 140 17.59 23.66 -4.14
N CYS A 141 17.73 22.57 -3.37
CA CYS A 141 18.95 22.27 -2.62
C CYS A 141 20.19 22.19 -3.53
N ARG A 142 20.08 21.56 -4.71
CA ARG A 142 21.17 21.52 -5.70
C ARG A 142 21.59 22.90 -6.16
N ARG A 143 20.62 23.78 -6.46
CA ARG A 143 20.90 25.16 -6.89
C ARG A 143 21.55 26.02 -5.80
N LEU A 144 21.23 25.75 -4.54
CA LEU A 144 21.83 26.41 -3.38
C LEU A 144 23.17 25.80 -2.96
N GLY A 145 23.60 24.69 -3.57
CA GLY A 145 24.84 24.00 -3.24
C GLY A 145 24.77 23.13 -1.97
N TYR A 146 23.57 22.78 -1.50
CA TYR A 146 23.34 22.04 -0.26
C TYR A 146 23.46 20.51 -0.43
N GLN A 147 23.96 20.06 -1.57
CA GLN A 147 23.84 18.68 -2.03
C GLN A 147 22.36 18.23 -2.07
N ASP A 148 22.10 16.94 -2.18
CA ASP A 148 20.75 16.39 -2.25
C ASP A 148 20.12 16.23 -0.85
N ARG A 149 20.13 17.31 -0.05
CA ARG A 149 19.67 17.31 1.36
C ARG A 149 18.23 16.81 1.51
N SER A 150 17.32 17.22 0.62
CA SER A 150 15.94 16.71 0.61
C SER A 150 15.87 15.19 0.39
N LEU A 151 16.67 14.64 -0.55
CA LEU A 151 16.73 13.19 -0.75
C LEU A 151 17.34 12.46 0.45
N GLN A 152 18.31 13.07 1.13
CA GLN A 152 18.87 12.51 2.37
C GLN A 152 17.82 12.42 3.49
N LEU A 153 16.92 13.41 3.60
CA LEU A 153 15.79 13.38 4.52
C LEU A 153 14.73 12.35 4.09
N ALA A 154 14.44 12.22 2.79
CA ALA A 154 13.55 11.17 2.31
C ALA A 154 14.09 9.77 2.63
N ALA A 155 15.40 9.55 2.46
CA ALA A 155 16.07 8.29 2.73
C ALA A 155 16.08 7.87 4.21
N THR A 156 15.84 8.77 5.17
CA THR A 156 15.71 8.35 6.59
C THR A 156 14.46 7.51 6.84
N HIS A 157 13.50 7.52 5.91
CA HIS A 157 12.31 6.69 5.96
C HIS A 157 12.50 5.34 5.25
N GLU A 158 13.65 5.12 4.60
CA GLU A 158 13.99 3.83 4.02
C GLU A 158 14.29 2.84 5.16
N PRO A 159 13.52 1.75 5.30
CA PRO A 159 13.77 0.78 6.36
C PRO A 159 15.09 0.05 6.11
N GLU A 160 15.91 -0.10 7.15
CA GLU A 160 17.18 -0.85 7.10
C GLU A 160 16.95 -2.33 6.76
N ASP A 161 15.84 -2.89 7.25
CA ASP A 161 15.36 -4.24 6.94
C ASP A 161 13.85 -4.20 6.66
N PRO A 162 13.45 -3.93 5.40
CA PRO A 162 12.05 -3.96 5.01
C PRO A 162 11.40 -5.30 5.36
N ASN A 163 12.13 -6.42 5.21
CA ASN A 163 11.61 -7.77 5.36
C ASN A 163 11.38 -8.16 6.84
N GLY A 164 12.29 -7.77 7.74
CA GLY A 164 12.15 -7.99 9.19
C GLY A 164 11.05 -7.14 9.81
N LEU A 165 10.84 -5.92 9.32
CA LEU A 165 9.76 -5.04 9.76
C LEU A 165 8.38 -5.63 9.43
N LEU A 166 8.29 -6.34 8.30
CA LEU A 166 7.07 -6.97 7.81
C LEU A 166 6.70 -8.27 8.53
N ALA A 167 7.69 -9.02 8.98
CA ALA A 167 7.47 -10.20 9.82
C ALA A 167 6.81 -9.87 11.18
N SER A 168 6.80 -8.59 11.59
CA SER A 168 6.17 -8.12 12.82
C SER A 168 4.63 -7.93 12.72
N GLY A 169 4.04 -8.06 11.52
CA GLY A 169 2.59 -7.95 11.31
C GLY A 169 2.05 -6.51 11.36
N ASN A 170 2.89 -5.50 11.57
CA ASN A 170 2.50 -4.10 11.48
C ASN A 170 2.67 -3.62 10.04
N TYR A 171 1.65 -2.95 9.50
CA TYR A 171 1.77 -2.13 8.30
C TYR A 171 2.73 -0.99 8.64
N PRO A 172 4.02 -1.04 8.27
CA PRO A 172 4.96 -0.09 8.81
C PRO A 172 4.68 1.23 8.12
N GLU A 173 4.28 2.21 8.91
CA GLU A 173 4.08 3.59 8.46
C GLU A 173 5.33 4.11 7.74
N GLU A 174 6.49 3.58 8.13
CA GLU A 174 7.79 3.75 7.50
C GLU A 174 7.80 3.32 6.02
N LEU A 175 7.16 2.20 5.66
CA LEU A 175 7.06 1.77 4.25
C LEU A 175 6.11 2.63 3.44
N LEU A 176 5.03 3.12 4.05
CA LEU A 176 4.14 4.08 3.41
C LEU A 176 4.87 5.41 3.11
N MET A 177 5.64 5.90 4.08
CA MET A 177 6.49 7.09 3.89
C MET A 177 7.56 6.81 2.83
N TYR A 178 8.25 5.68 2.89
CA TYR A 178 9.25 5.32 1.86
C TYR A 178 8.65 5.29 0.45
N PHE A 179 7.46 4.68 0.29
CA PHE A 179 6.73 4.68 -0.98
C PHE A 179 6.40 6.10 -1.45
N GLN A 180 5.78 6.92 -0.61
CA GLN A 180 5.35 8.27 -0.97
C GLN A 180 6.51 9.20 -1.30
N TYR A 181 7.60 9.14 -0.52
CA TYR A 181 8.73 10.04 -0.67
C TYR A 181 9.71 9.54 -1.73
N SER A 182 10.15 8.29 -1.66
CA SER A 182 11.22 7.79 -2.54
C SER A 182 10.70 7.33 -3.90
N TYR A 183 9.66 6.50 -3.94
CA TYR A 183 9.08 6.07 -5.22
C TYR A 183 8.28 7.20 -5.87
N GLY A 184 7.57 8.00 -5.07
CA GLY A 184 6.93 9.22 -5.55
C GLY A 184 7.90 10.19 -6.22
N GLU A 185 9.06 10.44 -5.61
CA GLU A 185 10.08 11.32 -6.19
C GLU A 185 10.64 10.75 -7.50
N ARG A 186 10.94 9.45 -7.55
CA ARG A 186 11.42 8.80 -8.78
C ARG A 186 10.38 8.91 -9.90
N PHE A 187 9.10 8.73 -9.57
CA PHE A 187 7.99 8.91 -10.49
C PHE A 187 7.93 10.35 -11.02
N MET A 188 7.90 11.35 -10.13
CA MET A 188 7.82 12.76 -10.54
C MET A 188 9.04 13.20 -11.34
N ARG A 189 10.25 12.80 -10.92
CA ARG A 189 11.49 13.01 -11.65
C ARG A 189 11.38 12.49 -13.08
N ARG A 190 10.87 11.27 -13.26
CA ARG A 190 10.69 10.68 -14.59
C ARG A 190 9.75 11.51 -15.46
N LEU A 191 8.66 12.03 -14.91
CA LEU A 191 7.74 12.90 -15.65
C LEU A 191 8.39 14.22 -16.07
N TYR A 192 9.15 14.85 -15.16
CA TYR A 192 9.91 16.07 -15.49
C TYR A 192 10.96 15.81 -16.57
N GLU A 193 11.66 14.67 -16.53
CA GLU A 193 12.66 14.29 -17.53
C GLU A 193 12.06 13.99 -18.91
N GLU A 194 10.90 13.33 -18.97
CA GLU A 194 10.27 12.96 -20.24
C GLU A 194 9.50 14.09 -20.91
N GLY A 195 8.78 14.90 -20.13
CA GLY A 195 7.80 15.86 -20.67
C GLY A 195 7.74 17.18 -19.92
N GLY A 196 8.74 17.47 -19.09
CA GLY A 196 8.86 18.75 -18.41
C GLY A 196 7.74 19.01 -17.41
N VAL A 197 7.49 20.30 -17.18
CA VAL A 197 6.51 20.78 -16.19
C VAL A 197 5.09 20.39 -16.60
N GLU A 198 4.80 20.34 -17.90
CA GLU A 198 3.48 20.00 -18.42
C GLU A 198 3.09 18.56 -18.09
N LEU A 199 4.01 17.60 -18.29
CA LEU A 199 3.76 16.20 -17.98
C LEU A 199 3.70 15.94 -16.46
N ALA A 200 4.55 16.61 -15.68
CA ALA A 200 4.48 16.56 -14.21
C ALA A 200 3.15 17.13 -13.69
N ALA A 201 2.70 18.29 -14.21
CA ALA A 201 1.43 18.90 -13.84
C ALA A 201 0.23 18.01 -14.21
N LYS A 202 0.32 17.25 -15.30
CA LYS A 202 -0.71 16.29 -15.71
C LYS A 202 -0.98 15.25 -14.62
N ALA A 203 0.03 14.79 -13.88
CA ALA A 203 -0.15 13.80 -12.81
C ALA A 203 -1.00 14.31 -11.63
N PHE A 204 -1.16 15.62 -11.45
CA PHE A 204 -2.09 16.17 -10.47
C PHE A 204 -3.54 16.19 -10.97
N LEU A 205 -3.73 16.38 -12.28
CA LEU A 205 -5.05 16.49 -12.92
C LEU A 205 -5.60 15.12 -13.35
N GLN A 206 -4.70 14.20 -13.67
CA GLN A 206 -4.96 12.84 -14.09
C GLN A 206 -4.04 11.94 -13.27
N ALA A 207 -4.41 11.81 -11.99
CA ALA A 207 -3.64 11.02 -11.03
C ALA A 207 -3.44 9.57 -11.51
N PRO A 208 -2.27 8.96 -11.22
CA PRO A 208 -2.10 7.52 -11.34
C PRO A 208 -3.23 6.80 -10.60
N GLN A 209 -3.83 5.83 -11.27
CA GLN A 209 -4.94 5.06 -10.72
C GLN A 209 -4.44 3.98 -9.76
N TYR A 210 -3.23 3.46 -10.00
CA TYR A 210 -2.68 2.32 -9.28
C TYR A 210 -1.32 2.63 -8.68
N THR A 211 -0.99 1.97 -7.57
CA THR A 211 0.33 2.11 -6.92
C THR A 211 1.46 1.58 -7.80
N SER A 212 1.17 0.60 -8.64
CA SER A 212 2.07 0.03 -9.65
C SER A 212 2.62 1.07 -10.64
N GLN A 213 1.83 2.09 -10.97
CA GLN A 213 2.24 3.18 -11.84
C GLN A 213 3.26 4.11 -11.19
N ILE A 214 3.28 4.18 -9.86
CA ILE A 214 4.31 4.90 -9.11
C ILE A 214 5.62 4.10 -9.10
N TYR A 215 5.54 2.78 -8.90
CA TYR A 215 6.71 1.90 -8.97
C TYR A 215 7.32 1.87 -10.39
N ARG A 216 6.47 1.93 -11.42
CA ARG A 216 6.84 1.83 -12.83
C ARG A 216 6.17 2.94 -13.65
N PRO A 217 6.78 4.14 -13.72
CA PRO A 217 6.19 5.30 -14.39
C PRO A 217 5.82 5.06 -15.86
N GLU A 218 6.49 4.13 -16.54
CA GLU A 218 6.18 3.73 -17.91
C GLU A 218 4.74 3.19 -18.07
N GLN A 219 4.16 2.61 -17.01
CA GLN A 219 2.76 2.15 -17.00
C GLN A 219 1.76 3.31 -16.91
N TYR A 220 2.15 4.45 -16.32
CA TYR A 220 1.34 5.67 -16.31
C TYR A 220 1.40 6.38 -17.66
N LEU A 221 2.55 6.34 -18.30
CA LEU A 221 2.82 7.01 -19.57
C LEU A 221 2.22 6.25 -20.77
N SER A 222 1.95 4.97 -20.59
CA SER A 222 1.30 4.11 -21.58
C SER A 222 -0.22 4.12 -21.41
N PRO A 223 -0.99 3.88 -22.49
CA PRO A 223 -2.43 3.66 -22.37
C PRO A 223 -2.73 2.47 -21.46
N VAL A 224 -3.54 2.68 -20.42
CA VAL A 224 -4.03 1.60 -19.56
C VAL A 224 -5.02 0.75 -20.37
N PRO A 225 -4.90 -0.58 -20.39
CA PRO A 225 -5.87 -1.44 -21.07
C PRO A 225 -7.24 -1.34 -20.38
N VAL A 226 -8.31 -1.67 -21.11
CA VAL A 226 -9.63 -1.83 -20.50
C VAL A 226 -9.59 -3.05 -19.59
N LEU A 227 -9.69 -2.82 -18.29
CA LEU A 227 -9.65 -3.89 -17.30
C LEU A 227 -11.02 -4.57 -17.17
N PRO A 228 -11.04 -5.87 -16.82
CA PRO A 228 -12.26 -6.52 -16.37
C PRO A 228 -12.75 -5.87 -15.07
N ASP A 229 -14.07 -5.85 -14.87
CA ASP A 229 -14.66 -5.43 -13.61
C ASP A 229 -14.46 -6.54 -12.56
N MET A 230 -13.31 -6.47 -11.88
CA MET A 230 -12.91 -7.45 -10.86
C MET A 230 -13.85 -7.43 -9.65
N ASP A 231 -14.45 -6.28 -9.31
CA ASP A 231 -15.39 -6.21 -8.19
C ASP A 231 -16.65 -7.01 -8.51
N THR A 232 -17.21 -6.83 -9.72
CA THR A 232 -18.35 -7.65 -10.19
C THR A 232 -17.99 -9.12 -10.33
N LEU A 233 -16.79 -9.45 -10.79
CA LEU A 233 -16.32 -10.84 -10.87
C LEU A 233 -16.27 -11.48 -9.49
N LEU A 234 -15.68 -10.82 -8.51
CA LEU A 234 -15.53 -11.34 -7.15
C LEU A 234 -16.88 -11.44 -6.41
N LEU A 235 -17.89 -10.62 -6.74
CA LEU A 235 -19.24 -10.79 -6.19
C LEU A 235 -19.83 -12.17 -6.47
N GLN A 236 -19.41 -12.85 -7.54
CA GLN A 236 -19.91 -14.17 -7.88
C GLN A 236 -19.46 -15.26 -6.88
N THR A 237 -18.36 -15.03 -6.16
CA THR A 237 -17.82 -15.99 -5.19
C THR A 237 -18.69 -16.10 -3.93
N ASP A 238 -19.59 -15.14 -3.68
CA ASP A 238 -20.56 -15.18 -2.58
C ASP A 238 -21.44 -16.43 -2.61
N ASN A 239 -21.69 -16.99 -3.80
CA ASN A 239 -22.51 -18.18 -3.99
C ASN A 239 -21.83 -19.48 -3.53
N PHE A 240 -20.55 -19.43 -3.17
CA PHE A 240 -19.76 -20.60 -2.77
C PHE A 240 -19.54 -20.70 -1.25
N LEU A 241 -20.07 -19.75 -0.48
CA LEU A 241 -19.95 -19.80 0.97
C LEU A 241 -20.84 -20.90 1.54
N PRO A 242 -20.32 -21.74 2.47
CA PRO A 242 -21.15 -22.64 3.24
C PRO A 242 -22.25 -21.90 4.01
N GLU A 243 -23.29 -22.62 4.40
CA GLU A 243 -24.34 -22.08 5.26
C GLU A 243 -23.75 -21.42 6.53
N GLY A 244 -24.27 -20.24 6.87
CA GLY A 244 -23.85 -19.47 8.03
C GLY A 244 -23.91 -17.96 7.79
N THR A 245 -23.64 -17.21 8.85
CA THR A 245 -23.48 -15.76 8.79
C THR A 245 -22.05 -15.42 8.42
N TRP A 246 -21.88 -14.60 7.39
CA TRP A 246 -20.59 -14.17 6.88
C TRP A 246 -20.55 -12.66 6.78
N GLU A 247 -19.52 -12.06 7.37
CA GLU A 247 -19.11 -10.69 7.11
C GLU A 247 -18.33 -10.65 5.80
N ARG A 248 -18.45 -9.53 5.08
CA ARG A 248 -17.89 -9.35 3.74
C ARG A 248 -17.17 -8.02 3.67
N GLU A 249 -15.94 -8.07 3.19
CA GLU A 249 -15.14 -6.88 2.93
C GLU A 249 -14.53 -6.98 1.53
N THR A 250 -14.30 -5.83 0.91
CA THR A 250 -13.59 -5.74 -0.37
C THR A 250 -12.58 -4.63 -0.29
N PHE A 251 -11.35 -4.92 -0.71
CA PHE A 251 -10.25 -3.97 -0.66
C PHE A 251 -9.28 -4.17 -1.83
N SER A 252 -8.51 -3.14 -2.15
CA SER A 252 -7.49 -3.19 -3.20
C SER A 252 -6.31 -4.06 -2.77
N ALA A 253 -5.93 -5.01 -3.61
CA ALA A 253 -4.64 -5.69 -3.49
C ALA A 253 -3.54 -4.80 -4.09
N SER A 254 -3.24 -3.65 -3.48
CA SER A 254 -2.26 -2.72 -4.05
C SER A 254 -0.86 -3.35 -4.18
N GLU A 255 -0.04 -2.90 -5.13
CA GLU A 255 1.32 -3.44 -5.30
C GLU A 255 2.15 -3.29 -4.02
N LEU A 256 1.93 -2.21 -3.27
CA LEU A 256 2.56 -2.05 -1.96
C LEU A 256 2.25 -3.26 -1.06
N MET A 257 0.98 -3.65 -0.91
CA MET A 257 0.58 -4.81 -0.09
C MET A 257 1.23 -6.11 -0.57
N ILE A 258 1.32 -6.31 -1.89
CA ILE A 258 1.92 -7.53 -2.43
C ILE A 258 3.43 -7.55 -2.21
N ARG A 259 4.11 -6.40 -2.38
CA ARG A 259 5.52 -6.26 -2.01
C ARG A 259 5.75 -6.59 -0.52
N LEU A 260 4.80 -6.26 0.35
CA LEU A 260 4.86 -6.66 1.77
C LEU A 260 4.88 -8.18 1.93
N GLY A 261 3.98 -8.89 1.25
CA GLY A 261 3.94 -10.37 1.28
C GLY A 261 5.21 -11.00 0.73
N PHE A 262 5.67 -10.51 -0.43
CA PHE A 262 6.81 -11.06 -1.17
C PHE A 262 8.18 -10.70 -0.60
N SER A 263 8.24 -9.71 0.29
CA SER A 263 9.46 -9.27 0.98
C SER A 263 10.36 -10.42 1.45
N ARG A 264 9.76 -11.51 1.96
CA ARG A 264 10.47 -12.73 2.42
C ARG A 264 11.29 -13.44 1.35
N LEU A 265 10.96 -13.26 0.07
CA LEU A 265 11.64 -13.89 -1.07
C LEU A 265 12.85 -13.09 -1.56
N GLY A 266 13.08 -11.90 -0.99
CA GLY A 266 14.15 -10.98 -1.38
C GLY A 266 13.78 -10.08 -2.57
N ASN A 267 14.45 -8.93 -2.66
CA ASN A 267 14.10 -7.87 -3.61
C ASN A 267 14.12 -8.32 -5.07
N GLU A 268 15.13 -9.08 -5.50
CA GLU A 268 15.25 -9.54 -6.90
C GLU A 268 14.05 -10.41 -7.32
N SER A 269 13.66 -11.36 -6.46
CA SER A 269 12.48 -12.19 -6.67
C SER A 269 11.21 -11.35 -6.70
N THR A 270 11.04 -10.44 -5.74
CA THR A 270 9.88 -9.54 -5.66
C THR A 270 9.72 -8.69 -6.92
N GLU A 271 10.79 -8.07 -7.42
CA GLU A 271 10.75 -7.27 -8.65
C GLU A 271 10.39 -8.12 -9.87
N ARG A 272 10.92 -9.34 -9.94
CA ARG A 272 10.59 -10.27 -11.02
C ARG A 272 9.11 -10.65 -10.99
N TYR A 273 8.57 -11.04 -9.84
CA TYR A 273 7.19 -11.52 -9.73
C TYR A 273 6.17 -10.39 -9.92
N LEU A 274 6.52 -9.16 -9.56
CA LEU A 274 5.68 -7.98 -9.79
C LEU A 274 5.96 -7.29 -11.12
N GLN A 275 6.77 -7.92 -11.98
CA GLN A 275 6.98 -7.41 -13.33
C GLN A 275 5.63 -7.34 -14.04
N SER A 276 5.28 -6.15 -14.54
CA SER A 276 4.00 -5.88 -15.22
C SER A 276 2.72 -6.04 -14.39
N TYR A 277 2.82 -6.26 -13.07
CA TYR A 277 1.67 -6.15 -12.17
C TYR A 277 1.03 -4.77 -12.32
N LEU A 278 -0.29 -4.71 -12.38
CA LEU A 278 -1.01 -3.44 -12.51
C LEU A 278 -1.88 -3.17 -11.27
N THR A 279 -2.78 -4.07 -10.91
CA THR A 279 -3.70 -3.88 -9.79
C THR A 279 -4.35 -5.20 -9.40
N GLY A 280 -5.07 -5.21 -8.28
CA GLY A 280 -5.85 -6.35 -7.85
C GLY A 280 -6.96 -5.96 -6.87
N ARG A 281 -7.90 -6.87 -6.70
CA ARG A 281 -9.04 -6.76 -5.78
C ARG A 281 -9.12 -8.01 -4.94
N THR A 282 -9.31 -7.84 -3.64
CA THR A 282 -9.54 -8.93 -2.70
C THR A 282 -10.93 -8.82 -2.14
N ARG A 283 -11.62 -9.96 -2.07
CA ARG A 283 -12.87 -10.12 -1.35
C ARG A 283 -12.65 -11.07 -0.18
N LEU A 284 -12.86 -10.55 1.04
CA LEU A 284 -12.70 -11.28 2.29
C LEU A 284 -14.07 -11.67 2.83
N PHE A 285 -14.17 -12.92 3.25
CA PHE A 285 -15.29 -13.49 3.96
C PHE A 285 -14.83 -13.94 5.34
N SER A 286 -15.52 -13.53 6.39
CA SER A 286 -15.24 -13.96 7.76
C SER A 286 -16.52 -14.42 8.43
N SER A 287 -16.53 -15.62 9.01
CA SER A 287 -17.68 -16.10 9.77
C SER A 287 -17.67 -15.54 11.19
N SER A 288 -18.83 -15.17 11.70
CA SER A 288 -19.00 -14.82 13.12
C SER A 288 -19.02 -16.09 13.96
N THR A 289 -18.22 -16.16 15.03
CA THR A 289 -18.24 -17.27 16.01
C THR A 289 -18.63 -16.75 17.39
N ASP A 290 -19.82 -17.12 17.86
CA ASP A 290 -20.33 -16.70 19.18
C ASP A 290 -19.78 -17.57 20.33
N ASP A 291 -19.17 -18.71 20.00
CA ASP A 291 -18.74 -19.75 20.94
C ASP A 291 -17.24 -19.73 21.27
N GLY A 292 -16.49 -18.77 20.74
CA GLY A 292 -15.05 -18.65 20.94
C GLY A 292 -14.20 -19.59 20.08
N SER A 293 -14.79 -20.28 19.10
CA SER A 293 -14.04 -20.98 18.06
C SER A 293 -13.36 -20.01 17.09
N ASP A 294 -12.27 -20.44 16.45
CA ASP A 294 -11.59 -19.62 15.46
C ASP A 294 -12.51 -19.35 14.26
N PRO A 295 -12.63 -18.10 13.80
CA PRO A 295 -13.50 -17.75 12.69
C PRO A 295 -13.00 -18.42 11.40
N ARG A 296 -13.96 -18.96 10.62
CA ARG A 296 -13.70 -19.42 9.26
C ARG A 296 -13.48 -18.22 8.36
N ARG A 297 -12.47 -18.28 7.49
CA ARG A 297 -12.17 -17.20 6.56
C ARG A 297 -11.94 -17.71 5.15
N MET A 298 -12.41 -16.95 4.18
CA MET A 298 -12.09 -17.16 2.78
C MET A 298 -11.68 -15.83 2.16
N LEU A 299 -10.56 -15.81 1.46
CA LEU A 299 -10.11 -14.67 0.68
C LEU A 299 -10.07 -15.09 -0.77
N VAL A 300 -10.69 -14.30 -1.64
CA VAL A 300 -10.56 -14.44 -3.09
C VAL A 300 -9.93 -13.17 -3.62
N THR A 301 -8.71 -13.28 -4.13
CA THR A 301 -8.00 -12.15 -4.74
C THR A 301 -7.90 -12.35 -6.24
N ALA A 302 -8.26 -11.32 -7.00
CA ALA A 302 -8.01 -11.22 -8.43
C ALA A 302 -6.87 -10.23 -8.66
N PHE A 303 -5.86 -10.64 -9.40
CA PHE A 303 -4.71 -9.84 -9.79
C PHE A 303 -4.70 -9.67 -11.30
N TYR A 304 -4.38 -8.46 -11.78
CA TYR A 304 -4.24 -8.16 -13.20
C TYR A 304 -2.80 -7.80 -13.55
N TYR A 305 -2.27 -8.49 -14.56
CA TYR A 305 -0.96 -8.25 -15.15
C TYR A 305 -1.10 -7.71 -16.57
N LEU A 306 -0.21 -6.82 -16.98
CA LEU A 306 -0.15 -6.37 -18.38
C LEU A 306 0.39 -7.47 -19.31
N ASP A 307 1.16 -8.43 -18.79
CA ASP A 307 1.74 -9.54 -19.53
C ASP A 307 1.39 -10.90 -18.89
N PRO A 308 0.73 -11.83 -19.62
CA PRO A 308 0.40 -13.15 -19.09
C PRO A 308 1.63 -14.00 -18.73
N VAL A 309 2.80 -13.76 -19.31
CA VAL A 309 4.03 -14.47 -18.93
C VAL A 309 4.44 -14.10 -17.51
N ASN A 310 4.38 -12.82 -17.16
CA ASN A 310 4.74 -12.38 -15.81
C ASN A 310 3.68 -12.78 -14.78
N ALA A 311 2.39 -12.84 -15.17
CA ALA A 311 1.35 -13.45 -14.33
C ALA A 311 1.66 -14.90 -13.97
N ALA A 312 2.28 -15.65 -14.89
CA ALA A 312 2.73 -17.02 -14.61
C ALA A 312 3.92 -17.05 -13.64
N ASP A 313 4.85 -16.10 -13.74
CA ASP A 313 5.96 -15.95 -12.79
C ASP A 313 5.46 -15.59 -11.39
N PHE A 314 4.46 -14.72 -11.27
CA PHE A 314 3.84 -14.37 -9.98
C PHE A 314 3.31 -15.61 -9.24
N LEU A 315 2.65 -16.52 -9.96
CA LEU A 315 2.19 -17.79 -9.40
C LEU A 315 3.34 -18.62 -8.79
N ASP A 316 4.50 -18.63 -9.44
CA ASP A 316 5.69 -19.33 -8.93
C ASP A 316 6.21 -18.69 -7.63
N GLY A 317 6.09 -17.37 -7.51
CA GLY A 317 6.45 -16.64 -6.31
C GLY A 317 5.46 -16.84 -5.15
N GLU A 318 4.16 -16.82 -5.42
CA GLU A 318 3.12 -17.18 -4.44
C GLU A 318 3.31 -18.60 -3.90
N GLU A 319 3.58 -19.57 -4.78
CA GLU A 319 3.88 -20.94 -4.37
C GLU A 319 5.09 -20.99 -3.42
N GLN A 320 6.16 -20.23 -3.71
CA GLN A 320 7.34 -20.16 -2.85
C GLN A 320 7.05 -19.50 -1.50
N LEU A 321 6.29 -18.41 -1.50
CA LEU A 321 5.92 -17.68 -0.29
C LEU A 321 5.11 -18.57 0.65
N MET A 322 4.09 -19.22 0.11
CA MET A 322 3.25 -20.18 0.83
C MET A 322 4.08 -21.33 1.41
N LEU A 323 4.97 -21.95 0.61
CA LEU A 323 5.82 -23.04 1.11
C LEU A 323 6.73 -22.59 2.26
N ALA A 324 7.26 -21.37 2.20
CA ALA A 324 8.05 -20.79 3.29
C ALA A 324 7.18 -20.59 4.55
N GLN A 325 6.00 -19.97 4.41
CA GLN A 325 5.08 -19.71 5.51
C GLN A 325 4.62 -20.99 6.20
N TRP A 326 4.20 -22.00 5.43
CA TRP A 326 3.69 -23.24 5.98
C TRP A 326 4.79 -24.09 6.61
N SER A 327 6.02 -24.03 6.10
CA SER A 327 7.18 -24.65 6.75
C SER A 327 7.45 -24.02 8.13
N ASP A 328 7.33 -22.70 8.27
CA ASP A 328 7.50 -22.02 9.56
C ASP A 328 6.42 -22.44 10.57
N ILE A 329 5.16 -22.55 10.14
CA ILE A 329 4.05 -22.96 11.02
C ILE A 329 4.23 -24.41 11.47
N ALA A 330 4.54 -25.34 10.55
CA ALA A 330 4.76 -26.74 10.88
C ALA A 330 5.86 -26.94 11.93
N VAL A 331 6.94 -26.15 11.86
CA VAL A 331 8.02 -26.16 12.87
C VAL A 331 7.53 -25.61 14.22
N ARG A 332 6.73 -24.54 14.24
CA ARG A 332 6.21 -23.94 15.48
C ARG A 332 5.20 -24.82 16.20
N GLU A 333 4.33 -25.49 15.47
CA GLU A 333 3.19 -26.23 16.01
C GLU A 333 3.42 -27.75 16.11
N ASN A 334 4.63 -28.22 15.77
CA ASN A 334 4.98 -29.64 15.76
C ASN A 334 3.99 -30.49 14.93
N SER A 335 3.46 -29.91 13.86
CA SER A 335 2.44 -30.50 12.99
C SER A 335 3.03 -31.09 11.70
N ALA A 336 2.26 -31.92 10.99
CA ALA A 336 2.67 -32.54 9.73
C ALA A 336 2.12 -31.78 8.52
N PHE A 337 2.97 -31.05 7.80
CA PHE A 337 2.61 -30.42 6.54
C PHE A 337 2.65 -31.43 5.37
N GLN A 338 1.57 -31.52 4.57
CA GLN A 338 1.54 -32.32 3.34
C GLN A 338 1.24 -31.47 2.11
N LYS A 339 2.27 -31.16 1.32
CA LYS A 339 2.07 -30.54 0.00
C LYS A 339 1.37 -31.52 -0.95
N VAL A 340 0.13 -31.21 -1.33
CA VAL A 340 -0.58 -31.96 -2.38
C VAL A 340 -0.62 -31.11 -3.65
N ARG A 341 0.34 -31.29 -4.57
CA ARG A 341 0.29 -30.64 -5.89
C ARG A 341 -0.69 -31.42 -6.78
N ARG A 342 -1.88 -30.89 -7.01
CA ARG A 342 -2.81 -31.42 -8.02
C ARG A 342 -2.75 -30.54 -9.27
N LEU A 343 -2.19 -31.08 -10.35
CA LEU A 343 -2.22 -30.44 -11.66
C LEU A 343 -3.44 -30.97 -12.43
N GLU A 344 -4.20 -29.99 -12.95
CA GLU A 344 -5.32 -30.08 -13.90
C GLU A 344 -6.71 -30.52 -13.39
N PRO A 345 -7.67 -29.57 -13.31
CA PRO A 345 -8.93 -29.77 -14.02
C PRO A 345 -8.69 -29.52 -15.52
N ALA A 346 -9.49 -30.14 -16.39
CA ALA A 346 -9.43 -30.07 -17.86
C ALA A 346 -9.76 -28.67 -18.45
N ILE A 347 -9.25 -27.61 -17.84
CA ILE A 347 -9.44 -26.20 -18.12
C ILE A 347 -8.05 -25.69 -18.52
N GLY A 348 -7.89 -25.12 -19.71
CA GLY A 348 -6.60 -24.72 -20.30
C GLY A 348 -5.92 -23.53 -19.60
N THR A 349 -5.73 -23.64 -18.29
CA THR A 349 -5.33 -22.62 -17.31
C THR A 349 -4.28 -23.22 -16.39
N ARG A 350 -3.22 -22.46 -16.06
CA ARG A 350 -2.24 -22.90 -15.06
C ARG A 350 -2.90 -22.84 -13.68
N CYS A 351 -3.01 -23.98 -13.00
CA CYS A 351 -3.61 -24.09 -11.67
C CYS A 351 -2.62 -24.74 -10.70
N ILE A 352 -2.43 -24.13 -9.54
CA ILE A 352 -1.64 -24.65 -8.42
C ILE A 352 -2.59 -24.77 -7.25
N TRP A 353 -2.76 -25.97 -6.71
CA TRP A 353 -3.52 -26.20 -5.49
C TRP A 353 -2.59 -26.79 -4.44
N SER A 354 -2.72 -26.30 -3.22
CA SER A 354 -2.02 -26.74 -2.04
C SER A 354 -2.99 -26.83 -0.84
N GLU A 355 -2.64 -27.70 0.11
CA GLU A 355 -3.41 -27.96 1.32
C GLU A 355 -2.43 -28.14 2.46
N ALA A 356 -2.73 -27.57 3.61
CA ALA A 356 -2.01 -27.74 4.86
C ALA A 356 -3.00 -28.25 5.91
N ASN A 357 -2.74 -29.46 6.41
CA ASN A 357 -3.53 -30.09 7.46
C ASN A 357 -2.73 -29.99 8.75
N TYR A 358 -3.27 -29.32 9.77
CA TYR A 358 -2.64 -29.25 11.09
C TYR A 358 -3.27 -30.30 12.00
N HIS A 359 -2.48 -30.83 12.93
CA HIS A 359 -2.98 -31.73 13.95
C HIS A 359 -2.62 -31.14 15.30
N ASP A 360 -3.61 -30.79 16.11
CA ASP A 360 -3.40 -30.50 17.52
C ASP A 360 -3.24 -31.80 18.34
N ASP A 361 -2.86 -31.68 19.61
CA ASP A 361 -2.74 -32.80 20.56
C ASP A 361 -4.08 -33.56 20.76
N ALA A 362 -5.21 -32.97 20.33
CA ALA A 362 -6.55 -33.54 20.41
C ALA A 362 -7.01 -34.25 19.11
N GLY A 363 -6.19 -34.21 18.05
CA GLY A 363 -6.50 -34.82 16.76
C GLY A 363 -7.49 -34.04 15.89
N VAL A 364 -7.75 -32.76 16.20
CA VAL A 364 -8.53 -31.87 15.34
C VAL A 364 -7.69 -31.49 14.13
N VAL A 365 -8.26 -31.65 12.94
CA VAL A 365 -7.64 -31.24 11.68
C VAL A 365 -8.17 -29.87 11.29
N THR A 366 -7.37 -28.81 11.44
CA THR A 366 -7.64 -27.56 10.71
C THR A 366 -7.08 -27.72 9.30
N ASN A 367 -7.93 -27.46 8.31
CA ASN A 367 -7.57 -27.55 6.90
C ASN A 367 -7.48 -26.13 6.37
N ASP A 368 -6.24 -25.68 6.16
CA ASP A 368 -5.98 -24.47 5.41
C ASP A 368 -5.67 -24.85 3.97
N GLN A 369 -6.32 -24.17 3.03
CA GLN A 369 -6.21 -24.48 1.62
C GLN A 369 -5.89 -23.20 0.85
N GLN A 370 -4.97 -23.29 -0.08
CA GLN A 370 -4.64 -22.17 -0.97
C GLN A 370 -4.63 -22.67 -2.41
N ILE A 371 -5.30 -21.92 -3.28
CA ILE A 371 -5.45 -22.27 -4.68
C ILE A 371 -5.09 -21.05 -5.50
N PHE A 372 -4.28 -21.26 -6.51
CA PHE A 372 -3.93 -20.25 -7.47
C PHE A 372 -4.30 -20.69 -8.88
N LEU A 373 -4.93 -19.79 -9.63
CA LEU A 373 -5.42 -20.03 -10.99
C LEU A 373 -5.03 -18.88 -11.90
N GLN A 374 -4.42 -19.17 -13.03
CA GLN A 374 -4.16 -18.17 -14.07
C GLN A 374 -5.08 -18.33 -15.27
N CYS A 375 -5.73 -17.23 -15.64
CA CYS A 375 -6.58 -17.07 -16.82
C CYS A 375 -6.05 -15.90 -17.67
N GLY A 376 -5.04 -16.19 -18.51
CA GLY A 376 -4.37 -15.17 -19.31
C GLY A 376 -3.66 -14.13 -18.45
N ASN A 377 -4.15 -12.89 -18.49
CA ASN A 377 -3.65 -11.73 -17.74
C ASN A 377 -4.16 -11.68 -16.29
N LEU A 378 -5.18 -12.48 -15.95
CA LEU A 378 -5.72 -12.58 -14.60
C LEU A 378 -5.06 -13.73 -13.85
N VAL A 379 -4.75 -13.48 -12.58
CA VAL A 379 -4.41 -14.51 -11.61
C VAL A 379 -5.41 -14.42 -10.45
N PHE A 380 -5.94 -15.56 -10.04
CA PHE A 380 -6.78 -15.68 -8.87
C PHE A 380 -6.04 -16.42 -7.78
N GLU A 381 -6.14 -15.91 -6.57
CA GLU A 381 -5.78 -16.61 -5.34
C GLU A 381 -7.06 -16.85 -4.54
N VAL A 382 -7.24 -18.07 -4.06
CA VAL A 382 -8.28 -18.45 -3.12
C VAL A 382 -7.59 -19.02 -1.89
N ALA A 383 -7.61 -18.28 -0.77
CA ALA A 383 -7.10 -18.74 0.51
C ALA A 383 -8.26 -19.03 1.45
N MET A 384 -8.28 -20.21 2.06
CA MET A 384 -9.35 -20.69 2.92
C MET A 384 -8.74 -21.17 4.23
N PHE A 385 -9.28 -20.67 5.34
CA PHE A 385 -8.79 -20.93 6.68
C PHE A 385 -9.90 -21.52 7.54
N ASN A 386 -9.60 -22.62 8.23
CA ASN A 386 -10.58 -23.37 9.03
C ASN A 386 -11.84 -23.77 8.23
N MET A 387 -11.68 -24.09 6.94
CA MET A 387 -12.78 -24.43 6.04
C MET A 387 -12.56 -25.78 5.38
N ASN A 388 -13.62 -26.59 5.32
CA ASN A 388 -13.61 -27.89 4.64
C ASN A 388 -14.48 -27.82 3.39
N LEU A 389 -13.88 -27.48 2.24
CA LEU A 389 -14.53 -27.62 0.94
C LEU A 389 -14.20 -28.99 0.32
N THR A 390 -15.15 -29.58 -0.38
CA THR A 390 -14.89 -30.82 -1.13
C THR A 390 -14.18 -30.51 -2.45
N ASP A 391 -13.48 -31.50 -3.02
CA ASP A 391 -12.89 -31.40 -4.37
C ASP A 391 -13.88 -30.87 -5.42
N ASN A 392 -15.16 -31.26 -5.32
CA ASN A 392 -16.21 -30.83 -6.25
C ASN A 392 -16.58 -29.35 -6.07
N ASP A 393 -16.58 -28.85 -4.84
CA ASP A 393 -16.83 -27.43 -4.53
C ASP A 393 -15.70 -26.58 -5.11
N ILE A 394 -14.46 -27.01 -4.89
CA ILE A 394 -13.25 -26.37 -5.42
C ILE A 394 -13.26 -26.34 -6.95
N ILE A 395 -13.54 -27.47 -7.60
CA ILE A 395 -13.62 -27.53 -9.07
C ILE A 395 -14.73 -26.61 -9.61
N SER A 396 -15.85 -26.50 -8.91
CA SER A 396 -16.96 -25.63 -9.32
C SER A 396 -16.60 -24.15 -9.19
N LEU A 397 -15.90 -23.78 -8.11
CA LEU A 397 -15.35 -22.42 -7.94
C LEU A 397 -14.33 -22.08 -9.03
N LEU A 398 -13.41 -22.99 -9.34
CA LEU A 398 -12.41 -22.79 -10.40
C LEU A 398 -13.06 -22.62 -11.78
N LYS A 399 -14.13 -23.36 -12.08
CA LYS A 399 -14.90 -23.18 -13.32
C LYS A 399 -15.60 -21.84 -13.39
N LEU A 400 -16.09 -21.32 -12.27
CA LEU A 400 -16.68 -19.98 -12.20
C LEU A 400 -15.63 -18.92 -12.50
N LEU A 401 -14.47 -18.96 -11.83
CA LEU A 401 -13.41 -17.98 -12.00
C LEU A 401 -12.78 -18.02 -13.41
N ALA A 402 -12.78 -19.18 -14.06
CA ALA A 402 -12.26 -19.35 -15.41
C ALA A 402 -13.25 -18.99 -16.53
N ALA A 403 -14.55 -18.89 -16.23
CA ALA A 403 -15.60 -18.56 -17.19
C ALA A 403 -15.76 -17.05 -17.34
#